data_AF-A0A935FZ37-F1
#
_entry.id   AF-A0A935FZ37-F1
#
_cell.length_a   1.000
_cell.length_b   1.000
_cell.length_c   1.000
_cell.angle_alpha   90.00
_cell.angle_beta   90.00
_cell.angle_gamma   90.00
#
_symmetry.space_group_name_H-M   'P 1'
#
loop_
_entity.id
_entity.type
_entity.pdbx_description
1 polymer ?
#
loop_
_entity_poly.entity_id
_entity_poly.type
_entity_poly.pdbx_seq_one_letter_code
_entity_poly.pdbx_strand_id
1 'polypeptide(L)'
;MIRIFRRLALPFLLLWAALPALAFDANGIWYTDAGAVVRIASDSSNVTIRWDNNGKAYEYRGWWMHTGETFTYEANSGTVVGTFLSRDKLRFTSSKGTWMLTRGGASQSHSAPAPVNITGLWKSDSGSSVQVNSQGNQVTITFIDVKGNRRMASGRWIEQGRKFDYSVPGYPGVAICTVAGVNRIDVAYGSKVNTWVRQ
;
A
#
# COMPACT_ATOMS: atom_id res chain seq x y z
N MET A 1 40.37 51.23 -34.18
CA MET A 1 40.86 49.85 -34.44
C MET A 1 40.17 48.92 -33.45
N ILE A 2 39.01 48.36 -33.81
CA ILE A 2 38.20 47.49 -32.94
C ILE A 2 37.65 46.36 -33.82
N ARG A 3 38.08 45.11 -33.58
CA ARG A 3 37.48 43.93 -34.21
C ARG A 3 37.41 42.73 -33.23
N ILE A 4 36.18 42.49 -32.79
CA ILE A 4 35.44 41.21 -32.83
C ILE A 4 36.12 39.99 -32.18
N PHE A 5 35.71 39.68 -30.93
CA PHE A 5 35.75 38.31 -30.40
C PHE A 5 34.32 37.75 -30.41
N ARG A 6 33.99 36.95 -31.44
CA ARG A 6 32.78 36.11 -31.48
C ARG A 6 32.99 34.94 -30.52
N ARG A 7 32.35 34.97 -29.35
CA ARG A 7 32.24 33.80 -28.46
C ARG A 7 31.19 32.86 -29.03
N LEU A 8 31.64 31.68 -29.42
CA LEU A 8 30.83 30.54 -29.82
C LEU A 8 30.14 30.00 -28.55
N ALA A 9 28.86 30.32 -28.36
CA ALA A 9 28.04 29.76 -27.29
C ALA A 9 27.53 28.38 -27.74
N LEU A 10 28.12 27.33 -27.19
CA LEU A 10 27.69 25.95 -27.37
C LEU A 10 26.37 25.74 -26.59
N PRO A 11 25.25 25.33 -27.22
CA PRO A 11 24.03 25.07 -26.47
C PRO A 11 24.19 23.78 -25.66
N PHE A 12 24.15 23.93 -24.34
CA PHE A 12 24.10 22.87 -23.35
C PHE A 12 22.76 22.14 -23.54
N LEU A 13 22.79 21.00 -24.24
CA LEU A 13 21.67 20.08 -24.40
C LEU A 13 21.27 19.57 -23.01
N LEU A 14 20.21 20.19 -22.47
CA LEU A 14 19.51 19.75 -21.26
C LEU A 14 18.93 18.35 -21.52
N LEU A 15 19.71 17.33 -21.16
CA LEU A 15 19.22 15.98 -20.94
C LEU A 15 18.29 16.03 -19.72
N TRP A 16 17.03 16.38 -19.94
CA TRP A 16 15.96 16.14 -18.98
C TRP A 16 15.82 14.63 -18.83
N ALA A 17 16.54 14.06 -17.86
CA ALA A 17 16.23 12.75 -17.34
C ALA A 17 14.80 12.82 -16.78
N ALA A 18 13.85 12.23 -17.50
CA ALA A 18 12.51 11.97 -16.99
C ALA A 18 12.69 11.08 -15.76
N LEU A 19 12.70 11.68 -14.57
CA LEU A 19 12.62 10.95 -13.33
C LEU A 19 11.30 10.17 -13.39
N PRO A 20 11.29 8.83 -13.20
CA PRO A 20 10.06 8.09 -13.14
C PRO A 20 9.20 8.68 -12.01
N ALA A 21 8.03 9.19 -12.37
CA ALA A 21 7.04 9.61 -11.39
C ALA A 21 6.80 8.42 -10.44
N LEU A 22 7.02 8.65 -9.15
CA LEU A 22 6.82 7.63 -8.13
C LEU A 22 5.31 7.40 -7.98
N ALA A 23 4.74 6.50 -8.78
CA ALA A 23 3.36 6.08 -8.63
C ALA A 23 3.16 5.46 -7.23
N PHE A 24 2.30 6.07 -6.41
CA PHE A 24 1.92 5.50 -5.12
C PHE A 24 0.94 4.34 -5.33
N ASP A 25 1.17 3.24 -4.63
CA ASP A 25 0.22 2.11 -4.62
C ASP A 25 -1.02 2.52 -3.80
N ALA A 26 -2.19 2.52 -4.44
CA ALA A 26 -3.45 2.78 -3.74
C ALA A 26 -3.98 1.55 -2.99
N ASN A 27 -3.54 0.35 -3.37
CA ASN A 27 -4.05 -0.91 -2.81
C ASN A 27 -3.78 -0.98 -1.32
N GLY A 28 -4.82 -1.17 -0.50
CA GLY A 28 -4.64 -1.23 0.95
C GLY A 28 -5.88 -0.98 1.78
N ILE A 29 -5.70 -1.12 3.10
CA ILE A 29 -6.65 -0.66 4.11
C ILE A 29 -6.22 0.71 4.60
N TRP A 30 -7.15 1.64 4.48
CA TRP A 30 -7.08 3.05 4.85
C TRP A 30 -8.08 3.34 5.94
N TYR A 31 -7.82 4.36 6.74
CA TYR A 31 -8.65 4.74 7.86
C TYR A 31 -8.91 6.22 7.82
N THR A 32 -10.16 6.60 8.04
CA THR A 32 -10.50 7.99 8.32
C THR A 32 -10.07 8.35 9.74
N ASP A 33 -9.95 9.65 10.01
CA ASP A 33 -9.68 10.15 11.37
C ASP A 33 -10.77 9.72 12.38
N ALA A 34 -12.00 9.49 11.90
CA ALA A 34 -13.12 8.97 12.70
C ALA A 34 -13.09 7.44 12.90
N GLY A 35 -12.07 6.74 12.39
CA GLY A 35 -11.90 5.30 12.55
C GLY A 35 -12.66 4.42 11.53
N ALA A 36 -13.42 5.01 10.60
CA ALA A 36 -14.05 4.24 9.52
C ALA A 36 -12.97 3.60 8.62
N VAL A 37 -13.23 2.36 8.21
CA VAL A 37 -12.29 1.56 7.41
C VAL A 37 -12.62 1.71 5.94
N VAL A 38 -11.63 2.02 5.12
CA VAL A 38 -11.76 2.17 3.68
C VAL A 38 -10.76 1.25 2.99
N ARG A 39 -11.25 0.27 2.24
CA ARG A 39 -10.42 -0.63 1.45
C ARG A 39 -10.36 -0.10 0.03
N ILE A 40 -9.15 0.07 -0.48
CA ILE A 40 -8.92 0.50 -1.84
C ILE A 40 -8.23 -0.63 -2.59
N ALA A 41 -8.78 -0.98 -3.75
CA ALA A 41 -8.16 -1.88 -4.70
C ALA A 41 -8.06 -1.18 -6.05
N SER A 42 -6.92 -1.24 -6.72
CA SER A 42 -6.70 -0.55 -7.98
C SER A 42 -5.84 -1.36 -8.94
N ASP A 43 -6.18 -1.31 -10.21
CA ASP A 43 -5.36 -1.76 -11.33
C ASP A 43 -4.87 -0.56 -12.15
N SER A 44 -4.38 -0.78 -13.38
CA SER A 44 -3.86 0.30 -14.25
C SER A 44 -4.92 1.31 -14.69
N SER A 45 -6.21 0.99 -14.59
CA SER A 45 -7.31 1.76 -15.17
C SER A 45 -8.42 2.07 -14.17
N ASN A 46 -8.69 1.14 -13.26
CA ASN A 46 -9.82 1.20 -12.34
C ASN A 46 -9.36 1.30 -10.88
N VAL A 47 -10.21 1.94 -10.08
CA VAL A 47 -10.09 2.00 -8.63
C VAL A 47 -11.43 1.57 -8.02
N THR A 48 -11.41 0.62 -7.12
CA THR A 48 -12.55 0.18 -6.32
C THR A 48 -12.36 0.64 -4.89
N ILE A 49 -13.35 1.35 -4.36
CA ILE A 49 -13.35 1.88 -3.00
C ILE A 49 -14.45 1.18 -2.23
N ARG A 50 -14.10 0.50 -1.13
CA ARG A 50 -15.07 -0.10 -0.22
C ARG A 50 -14.99 0.56 1.14
N TRP A 51 -16.03 1.28 1.50
CA TRP A 51 -16.22 1.86 2.83
C TRP A 51 -16.91 0.87 3.74
N ASP A 52 -16.36 0.66 4.94
CA ASP A 52 -17.00 -0.06 6.03
C ASP A 52 -17.25 0.94 7.16
N ASN A 53 -18.53 1.20 7.42
CA ASN A 53 -18.98 2.07 8.50
C ASN A 53 -20.01 1.34 9.35
N ASN A 54 -19.64 1.00 10.58
CA ASN A 54 -20.50 0.35 11.56
C ASN A 54 -21.21 -0.92 11.02
N GLY A 55 -20.47 -1.75 10.27
CA GLY A 55 -20.97 -3.02 9.74
C GLY A 55 -21.77 -2.91 8.45
N LYS A 56 -21.96 -1.69 7.90
CA LYS A 56 -22.49 -1.49 6.55
C LYS A 56 -21.34 -1.21 5.59
N ALA A 57 -21.21 -2.08 4.59
CA ALA A 57 -20.25 -1.93 3.52
C ALA A 57 -20.87 -1.24 2.30
N TYR A 58 -20.22 -0.19 1.81
CA TYR A 58 -20.55 0.49 0.55
C TYR A 58 -19.40 0.32 -0.42
N GLU A 59 -19.69 -0.06 -1.66
CA GLU A 59 -18.68 -0.22 -2.71
C GLU A 59 -18.92 0.80 -3.81
N TYR A 60 -17.84 1.46 -4.23
CA TYR A 60 -17.83 2.47 -5.26
C TYR A 60 -16.75 2.15 -6.28
N ARG A 61 -17.04 2.50 -7.54
CA ARG A 61 -16.11 2.33 -8.65
C ARG A 61 -15.63 3.69 -9.14
N GLY A 62 -14.37 3.72 -9.52
CA GLY A 62 -13.65 4.90 -9.92
C GLY A 62 -12.58 4.57 -10.95
N TRP A 63 -11.88 5.61 -11.39
CA TRP A 63 -10.84 5.54 -12.40
C TRP A 63 -9.69 6.47 -12.05
N TRP A 64 -8.51 6.13 -12.55
CA TRP A 64 -7.34 6.98 -12.42
C TRP A 64 -7.47 8.22 -13.30
N MET A 65 -7.15 9.37 -12.71
CA MET A 65 -6.91 10.60 -13.46
C MET A 65 -5.42 10.70 -13.82
N HIS A 66 -4.56 10.38 -12.86
CA HIS A 66 -3.12 10.19 -13.02
C HIS A 66 -2.72 8.98 -12.18
N THR A 67 -2.31 7.88 -12.83
CA THR A 67 -2.04 6.61 -12.17
C THR A 67 -1.00 6.77 -11.06
N GLY A 68 -1.37 6.38 -9.83
CA GLY A 68 -0.52 6.48 -8.66
C GLY A 68 -0.45 7.86 -8.01
N GLU A 69 -1.22 8.84 -8.48
CA GLU A 69 -1.27 10.19 -7.90
C GLU A 69 -2.70 10.62 -7.56
N THR A 70 -3.60 10.55 -8.55
CA THR A 70 -4.98 11.01 -8.42
C THR A 70 -5.97 10.09 -9.10
N PHE A 71 -7.08 9.82 -8.42
CA PHE A 71 -8.21 9.08 -8.97
C PHE A 71 -9.52 9.74 -8.56
N THR A 72 -10.60 9.34 -9.22
CA THR A 72 -11.95 9.79 -8.88
C THR A 72 -12.89 8.59 -8.79
N TYR A 73 -13.92 8.69 -7.97
CA TYR A 73 -14.99 7.70 -7.90
C TYR A 73 -16.34 8.37 -7.64
N GLU A 74 -17.41 7.73 -8.09
CA GLU A 74 -18.77 8.23 -7.86
C GLU A 74 -19.36 7.62 -6.60
N ALA A 75 -19.75 8.46 -5.64
CA ALA A 75 -20.42 8.05 -4.41
C ALA A 75 -21.85 8.59 -4.38
N ASN A 76 -22.66 8.13 -3.41
CA ASN A 76 -24.02 8.65 -3.22
C ASN A 76 -24.06 10.16 -2.91
N SER A 77 -22.93 10.73 -2.49
CA SER A 77 -22.75 12.16 -2.24
C SER A 77 -22.31 12.96 -3.47
N GLY A 78 -22.12 12.31 -4.62
CA GLY A 78 -21.51 12.86 -5.83
C GLY A 78 -20.06 12.38 -6.02
N THR A 79 -19.39 12.95 -7.01
CA THR A 79 -18.00 12.65 -7.36
C THR A 79 -17.03 13.00 -6.22
N VAL A 80 -16.12 12.06 -5.92
CA VAL A 80 -15.06 12.22 -4.92
C VAL A 80 -13.70 12.03 -5.57
N VAL A 81 -12.80 12.98 -5.35
CA VAL A 81 -11.42 12.94 -5.84
C VAL A 81 -10.49 12.47 -4.73
N GLY A 82 -9.73 11.41 -5.00
CA GLY A 82 -8.65 10.91 -4.16
C GLY A 82 -7.28 11.41 -4.64
N THR A 83 -6.51 12.02 -3.75
CA THR A 83 -5.16 12.54 -4.04
C THR A 83 -4.15 12.03 -3.01
N PHE A 84 -3.12 11.33 -3.47
CA PHE A 84 -2.01 10.93 -2.61
C PHE A 84 -1.19 12.14 -2.19
N LEU A 85 -1.08 12.37 -0.87
CA LEU A 85 -0.17 13.37 -0.30
C LEU A 85 1.17 12.76 0.08
N SER A 86 1.16 11.47 0.41
CA SER A 86 2.33 10.62 0.63
C SER A 86 1.93 9.16 0.48
N ARG A 87 2.89 8.23 0.63
CA ARG A 87 2.62 6.78 0.63
C ARG A 87 1.53 6.36 1.63
N ASP A 88 1.43 7.06 2.75
CA ASP A 88 0.53 6.71 3.86
C ASP A 88 -0.59 7.72 4.09
N LYS A 89 -0.68 8.77 3.27
CA LYS A 89 -1.70 9.82 3.38
C LYS A 89 -2.41 10.04 2.06
N LEU A 90 -3.72 9.89 2.09
CA LEU A 90 -4.62 10.08 0.97
C LEU A 90 -5.69 11.09 1.37
N ARG A 91 -5.91 12.09 0.53
CA ARG A 91 -6.96 13.10 0.74
C ARG A 91 -8.13 12.79 -0.17
N PHE A 92 -9.34 12.71 0.38
CA PHE A 92 -10.57 12.69 -0.39
C PHE A 92 -11.23 14.06 -0.34
N THR A 93 -11.61 14.58 -1.51
CA THR A 93 -12.28 15.87 -1.68
C THR A 93 -13.58 15.66 -2.45
N SER A 94 -14.67 16.26 -1.97
CA SER A 94 -15.98 16.25 -2.62
C SER A 94 -16.69 17.59 -2.44
N SER A 95 -17.85 17.76 -3.06
CA SER A 95 -18.73 18.92 -2.83
C SER A 95 -19.19 19.07 -1.38
N LYS A 96 -19.19 17.99 -0.60
CA LYS A 96 -19.59 17.98 0.82
C LYS A 96 -18.43 18.24 1.79
N GLY A 97 -17.20 18.34 1.29
CA GLY A 97 -16.02 18.61 2.08
C GLY A 97 -14.86 17.66 1.79
N THR A 98 -13.85 17.76 2.65
CA THR A 98 -12.57 17.08 2.51
C THR A 98 -12.29 16.26 3.76
N TRP A 99 -11.79 15.03 3.58
CA TRP A 99 -11.37 14.18 4.69
C TRP A 99 -10.06 13.46 4.36
N MET A 100 -9.32 13.15 5.42
CA MET A 100 -8.05 12.46 5.33
C MET A 100 -8.22 10.98 5.58
N LEU A 101 -7.51 10.20 4.78
CA LEU A 101 -7.31 8.79 4.96
C LEU A 101 -5.84 8.54 5.27
N THR A 102 -5.59 7.78 6.32
CA THR A 102 -4.26 7.32 6.68
C THR A 102 -4.18 5.82 6.55
N ARG A 103 -3.07 5.33 5.99
CA ARG A 103 -2.65 3.95 6.22
C ARG A 103 -2.17 3.88 7.66
N GLY A 104 -2.87 3.14 8.53
CA GLY A 104 -2.30 2.71 9.81
C GLY A 104 -3.30 2.59 10.94
N GLY A 105 -4.53 3.04 10.72
CA GLY A 105 -5.47 3.35 11.78
C GLY A 105 -5.18 4.75 12.32
N ALA A 106 -6.23 5.48 12.68
CA ALA A 106 -6.10 6.44 13.77
C ALA A 106 -5.53 5.67 14.97
N SER A 107 -4.40 6.10 15.52
CA SER A 107 -3.64 5.43 16.58
C SER A 107 -4.55 4.86 17.68
N GLN A 108 -5.01 3.61 17.55
CA GLN A 108 -5.61 2.88 18.65
C GLN A 108 -4.49 2.09 19.31
N SER A 109 -3.90 2.73 20.32
CA SER A 109 -2.93 2.14 21.25
C SER A 109 -3.54 0.94 21.95
N HIS A 110 -3.42 -0.23 21.34
CA HIS A 110 -3.57 -1.50 22.04
C HIS A 110 -2.21 -1.83 22.65
N SER A 111 -2.15 -2.01 23.96
CA SER A 111 -0.94 -2.41 24.68
C SER A 111 -0.42 -3.72 24.11
N ALA A 112 0.80 -3.66 23.58
CA ALA A 112 1.41 -4.72 22.77
C ALA A 112 1.68 -5.98 23.61
N PRO A 113 1.24 -7.17 23.16
CA PRO A 113 1.86 -8.43 23.51
C PRO A 113 3.38 -8.37 23.25
N ALA A 114 4.16 -9.14 24.01
CA ALA A 114 5.61 -9.21 23.83
C ALA A 114 5.98 -9.40 22.34
N PRO A 115 6.98 -8.68 21.81
CA PRO A 115 7.29 -8.69 20.38
C PRO A 115 7.66 -10.10 19.93
N VAL A 116 6.77 -10.74 19.15
CA VAL A 116 7.11 -11.96 18.45
C VAL A 116 8.02 -11.57 17.28
N ASN A 117 9.27 -11.99 17.32
CA ASN A 117 10.21 -11.74 16.23
C ASN A 117 9.84 -12.61 15.02
N ILE A 118 9.05 -12.04 14.11
CA ILE A 118 8.68 -12.68 12.85
C ILE A 118 9.74 -12.51 11.75
N THR A 119 10.80 -11.75 12.00
CA THR A 119 11.85 -11.52 10.99
C THR A 119 12.57 -12.84 10.70
N GLY A 120 12.65 -13.21 9.43
CA GLY A 120 13.28 -14.47 9.02
C GLY A 120 12.79 -14.96 7.68
N LEU A 121 13.25 -16.16 7.32
CA LEU A 121 12.80 -16.89 6.15
C LEU A 121 11.68 -17.85 6.54
N TRP A 122 10.64 -17.87 5.74
CA TRP A 122 9.44 -18.66 5.93
C TRP A 122 9.16 -19.45 4.66
N LYS A 123 8.53 -20.61 4.80
CA LYS A 123 8.09 -21.45 3.70
C LYS A 123 6.57 -21.53 3.72
N SER A 124 5.94 -21.19 2.60
CA SER A 124 4.51 -21.43 2.39
C SER A 124 4.27 -22.92 2.18
N ASP A 125 3.13 -23.40 2.63
CA ASP A 125 2.50 -24.66 2.20
C ASP A 125 2.54 -24.90 0.66
N SER A 126 2.44 -23.86 -0.15
CA SER A 126 2.57 -23.92 -1.62
C SER A 126 4.00 -24.18 -2.13
N GLY A 127 4.99 -24.26 -1.23
CA GLY A 127 6.40 -24.49 -1.55
C GLY A 127 7.22 -23.24 -1.84
N SER A 128 6.61 -22.05 -1.90
CA SER A 128 7.30 -20.77 -2.08
C SER A 128 8.02 -20.33 -0.80
N SER A 129 9.17 -19.67 -0.92
CA SER A 129 9.85 -19.03 0.22
C SER A 129 9.43 -17.58 0.36
N VAL A 130 9.33 -17.10 1.60
CA VAL A 130 8.90 -15.76 1.95
C VAL A 130 9.86 -15.21 3.00
N GLN A 131 10.56 -14.13 2.66
CA GLN A 131 11.39 -13.42 3.63
C GLN A 131 10.55 -12.31 4.27
N VAL A 132 10.43 -12.36 5.61
CA VAL A 132 9.71 -11.36 6.40
C VAL A 132 10.73 -10.53 7.17
N ASN A 133 10.57 -9.22 7.16
CA ASN A 133 11.34 -8.29 7.98
C ASN A 133 10.37 -7.35 8.71
N SER A 134 10.40 -7.37 10.04
CA SER A 134 9.58 -6.49 10.86
C SER A 134 10.46 -5.48 11.59
N GLN A 135 10.14 -4.19 11.41
CA GLN A 135 10.85 -3.08 12.04
C GLN A 135 9.82 -2.05 12.51
N GLY A 136 9.70 -1.89 13.84
CA GLY A 136 8.66 -1.05 14.44
C GLY A 136 7.27 -1.49 14.01
N ASN A 137 6.47 -0.56 13.47
CA ASN A 137 5.13 -0.87 12.97
C ASN A 137 5.14 -1.48 11.54
N GLN A 138 6.26 -1.43 10.83
CA GLN A 138 6.35 -1.84 9.43
C GLN A 138 6.70 -3.33 9.31
N VAL A 139 6.08 -3.98 8.32
CA VAL A 139 6.40 -5.36 7.91
C VAL A 139 6.69 -5.35 6.42
N THR A 140 7.91 -5.71 6.03
CA THR A 140 8.29 -5.90 4.63
C THR A 140 8.34 -7.38 4.31
N ILE A 141 7.76 -7.76 3.18
CA ILE A 141 7.65 -9.16 2.77
C ILE A 141 8.26 -9.30 1.39
N THR A 142 9.13 -10.28 1.20
CA THR A 142 9.69 -10.62 -0.11
C THR A 142 9.32 -12.05 -0.45
N PHE A 143 8.44 -12.21 -1.43
CA PHE A 143 8.11 -13.51 -2.01
C PHE A 143 9.23 -13.93 -2.95
N ILE A 144 9.70 -15.16 -2.81
CA ILE A 144 10.72 -15.79 -3.64
C ILE A 144 10.06 -17.01 -4.29
N ASP A 145 9.81 -16.93 -5.60
CA ASP A 145 9.22 -18.04 -6.33
C ASP A 145 10.23 -19.18 -6.55
N VAL A 146 9.75 -20.30 -7.09
CA VAL A 146 10.57 -21.49 -7.37
C VAL A 146 11.68 -21.26 -8.41
N LYS A 147 11.60 -20.17 -9.19
CA LYS A 147 12.61 -19.74 -10.17
C LYS A 147 13.58 -18.70 -9.58
N GLY A 148 13.40 -18.31 -8.32
CA GLY A 148 14.20 -17.30 -7.64
C GLY A 148 13.76 -15.85 -7.90
N ASN A 149 12.65 -15.62 -8.61
CA ASN A 149 12.15 -14.26 -8.81
C ASN A 149 11.64 -13.69 -7.49
N ARG A 150 11.96 -12.42 -7.24
CA ARG A 150 11.62 -11.74 -6.00
C ARG A 150 10.53 -10.72 -6.24
N ARG A 151 9.51 -10.72 -5.39
CA ARG A 151 8.47 -9.70 -5.37
C ARG A 151 8.33 -9.13 -3.97
N MET A 152 8.40 -7.83 -3.88
CA MET A 152 8.25 -7.13 -2.61
C MET A 152 6.79 -6.79 -2.36
N ALA A 153 6.41 -6.89 -1.10
CA ALA A 153 5.15 -6.45 -0.55
C ALA A 153 5.42 -5.62 0.70
N SER A 154 4.52 -4.69 0.94
CA SER A 154 4.57 -3.80 2.09
C SER A 154 3.37 -4.07 2.98
N GLY A 155 3.62 -4.11 4.26
CA GLY A 155 2.65 -4.40 5.29
C GLY A 155 2.96 -3.67 6.57
N ARG A 156 2.11 -3.88 7.57
CA ARG A 156 2.25 -3.28 8.90
C ARG A 156 1.51 -4.08 9.94
N TRP A 157 1.90 -3.91 11.20
CA TRP A 157 1.11 -4.41 12.30
C TRP A 157 -0.24 -3.69 12.36
N ILE A 158 -1.31 -4.47 12.45
CA ILE A 158 -2.65 -4.01 12.81
C ILE A 158 -2.96 -4.36 14.28
N GLU A 159 -2.23 -5.33 14.81
CA GLU A 159 -2.18 -5.66 16.23
C GLU A 159 -0.77 -6.18 16.54
N GLN A 160 0.01 -5.37 17.24
CA GLN A 160 1.44 -5.61 17.44
C GLN A 160 1.71 -7.01 18.02
N GLY A 161 2.61 -7.76 17.39
CA GLY A 161 2.97 -9.12 17.83
C GLY A 161 1.94 -10.21 17.50
N ARG A 162 0.73 -9.87 17.04
CA ARG A 162 -0.33 -10.86 16.73
C ARG A 162 -0.82 -10.83 15.30
N LYS A 163 -1.10 -9.65 14.71
CA LYS A 163 -1.67 -9.53 13.36
C LYS A 163 -1.05 -8.40 12.57
N PHE A 164 -0.77 -8.66 11.31
CA PHE A 164 -0.31 -7.66 10.35
C PHE A 164 -1.04 -7.81 9.02
N ASP A 165 -1.20 -6.71 8.30
CA ASP A 165 -1.73 -6.71 6.94
C ASP A 165 -0.59 -6.52 5.92
N TYR A 166 -0.78 -6.94 4.67
CA TYR A 166 0.12 -6.59 3.58
C TYR A 166 -0.58 -6.54 2.21
N SER A 167 -0.06 -5.73 1.30
CA SER A 167 -0.45 -5.68 -0.11
C SER A 167 0.74 -5.99 -1.02
N VAL A 168 0.45 -6.61 -2.17
CA VAL A 168 1.43 -6.91 -3.22
C VAL A 168 1.10 -6.01 -4.42
N PRO A 169 2.05 -5.18 -4.91
CA PRO A 169 1.82 -4.37 -6.10
C PRO A 169 1.37 -5.22 -7.29
N GLY A 170 0.32 -4.77 -7.98
CA GLY A 170 -0.26 -5.47 -9.14
C GLY A 170 -1.19 -6.64 -8.78
N TYR A 171 -1.46 -6.90 -7.50
CA TYR A 171 -2.45 -7.88 -7.05
C TYR A 171 -3.55 -7.19 -6.24
N PRO A 172 -4.84 -7.42 -6.55
CA PRO A 172 -5.94 -6.73 -5.88
C PRO A 172 -6.07 -7.17 -4.42
N GLY A 173 -6.39 -6.26 -3.51
CA GLY A 173 -6.74 -6.60 -2.12
C GLY A 173 -5.56 -6.68 -1.15
N VAL A 174 -5.85 -7.18 0.05
CA VAL A 174 -4.95 -7.15 1.21
C VAL A 174 -5.00 -8.51 1.90
N ALA A 175 -3.83 -9.06 2.18
CA ALA A 175 -3.70 -10.27 2.98
C ALA A 175 -3.60 -9.90 4.47
N ILE A 176 -4.23 -10.70 5.32
CA ILE A 176 -4.16 -10.57 6.78
C ILE A 176 -3.38 -11.76 7.32
N CYS A 177 -2.29 -11.46 7.99
CA CYS A 177 -1.44 -12.43 8.65
C CYS A 177 -1.77 -12.49 10.14
N THR A 178 -1.91 -13.69 10.68
CA THR A 178 -2.03 -13.95 12.12
C THR A 178 -0.85 -14.80 12.57
N VAL A 179 -0.09 -14.29 13.54
CA VAL A 179 1.03 -15.00 14.17
C VAL A 179 0.46 -16.04 15.12
N ALA A 180 0.33 -17.28 14.64
CA ALA A 180 -0.24 -18.39 15.38
C ALA A 180 0.77 -19.03 16.36
N GLY A 181 2.06 -18.74 16.18
CA GLY A 181 3.14 -19.14 17.09
C GLY A 181 4.51 -18.69 16.57
N VAL A 182 5.57 -19.02 17.32
CA VAL A 182 6.96 -18.62 16.99
C VAL A 182 7.38 -19.08 15.59
N ASN A 183 6.87 -20.23 15.14
CA ASN A 183 7.23 -20.84 13.86
C ASN A 183 6.05 -20.91 12.87
N ARG A 184 4.94 -20.22 13.14
CA ARG A 184 3.74 -20.30 12.30
C ARG A 184 3.04 -18.95 12.13
N ILE A 185 2.81 -18.59 10.87
CA ILE A 185 1.96 -17.46 10.48
C ILE A 185 0.87 -17.99 9.55
N ASP A 186 -0.39 -17.75 9.89
CA ASP A 186 -1.52 -18.04 9.00
C ASP A 186 -1.86 -16.79 8.19
N VAL A 187 -2.01 -16.94 6.88
CA VAL A 187 -2.18 -15.85 5.92
C VAL A 187 -3.51 -16.02 5.20
N ALA A 188 -4.45 -15.14 5.53
CA ALA A 188 -5.75 -15.07 4.89
C ALA A 188 -5.74 -14.05 3.76
N TYR A 189 -6.14 -14.47 2.56
CA TYR A 189 -6.32 -13.59 1.41
C TYR A 189 -7.59 -13.99 0.64
N GLY A 190 -8.59 -13.11 0.66
CA GLY A 190 -9.95 -13.46 0.22
C GLY A 190 -10.55 -14.56 1.11
N SER A 191 -11.03 -15.65 0.50
CA SER A 191 -11.55 -16.84 1.20
C SER A 191 -10.50 -17.92 1.45
N LYS A 192 -9.26 -17.72 0.98
CA LYS A 192 -8.17 -18.71 1.11
C LYS A 192 -7.32 -18.40 2.33
N VAL A 193 -6.93 -19.44 3.04
CA VAL A 193 -5.95 -19.38 4.13
C VAL A 193 -4.78 -20.27 3.73
N ASN A 194 -3.58 -19.71 3.74
CA ASN A 194 -2.33 -20.44 3.60
C ASN A 194 -1.55 -20.36 4.91
N THR A 195 -0.64 -21.30 5.14
CA THR A 195 0.24 -21.29 6.31
C THR A 195 1.69 -21.10 5.90
N TRP A 196 2.38 -20.19 6.59
CA TRP A 196 3.83 -20.00 6.52
C TRP A 196 4.47 -20.61 7.75
N VAL A 197 5.46 -21.47 7.50
CA VAL A 197 6.25 -22.14 8.55
C VAL A 197 7.67 -21.60 8.49
N ARG A 198 8.25 -21.31 9.66
CA ARG A 198 9.62 -20.78 9.74
C ARG A 198 10.63 -21.81 9.24
N GLN A 199 11.63 -21.35 8.48
CA GLN A 199 12.77 -22.19 8.03
C GLN A 199 13.92 -22.14 9.04
#